data_AF-A0A6A0AJL3-F1
#
_entry.id   AF-A0A6A0AJL3-F1
#
_cell.length_a   1.000
_cell.length_b   1.000
_cell.length_c   1.000
_cell.angle_alpha   90.00
_cell.angle_beta   90.00
_cell.angle_gamma   90.00
#
_symmetry.space_group_name_H-M   'P 1'
#
loop_
_entity.id
_entity.type
_entity.pdbx_description
1 polymer ?
#
loop_
_entity_poly.entity_id
_entity_poly.type
_entity_poly.pdbx_seq_one_letter_code
_entity_poly.pdbx_strand_id
1 'polypeptide(L)'
;MALAMKSSVSVPVSKSSRRSTVVVRAGKYDEELIKTAKTIATPGRGILAMDESNATCGKRLDSIGVENTEDNRRAYRELLLSAPGLGNYISGAILFEETLYQDTKSGKSMVAVLGEQGIVP
;
A
#
# COMPACT_ATOMS: atom_id res chain seq x y z
N MET A 1 -52.94 -20.46 42.74
CA MET A 1 -53.47 -19.63 41.64
C MET A 1 -52.68 -18.33 41.64
N ALA A 2 -51.97 -17.88 40.61
CA ALA A 2 -52.07 -18.15 39.20
C ALA A 2 -50.67 -18.30 38.56
N LEU A 3 -50.62 -19.18 37.57
CA LEU A 3 -49.53 -19.46 36.65
C LEU A 3 -49.57 -18.39 35.54
N ALA A 4 -48.47 -17.70 35.26
CA ALA A 4 -48.35 -16.83 34.08
C ALA A 4 -47.23 -17.33 33.17
N MET A 5 -47.62 -17.59 31.92
CA MET A 5 -46.95 -18.41 30.93
C MET A 5 -45.75 -17.71 30.30
N LYS A 6 -44.64 -18.44 30.12
CA LYS A 6 -43.48 -18.02 29.34
C LYS A 6 -43.84 -18.02 27.86
N SER A 7 -43.81 -16.87 27.20
CA SER A 7 -43.87 -16.79 25.74
C SER A 7 -42.46 -16.94 25.17
N SER A 8 -42.11 -18.13 24.72
CA SER A 8 -40.89 -18.40 23.94
C SER A 8 -41.10 -17.94 22.50
N VAL A 9 -40.45 -16.85 22.10
CA VAL A 9 -40.34 -16.47 20.68
C VAL A 9 -39.16 -17.24 20.08
N SER A 10 -39.44 -18.14 19.14
CA SER A 10 -38.43 -18.85 18.36
C SER A 10 -37.93 -17.95 17.23
N VAL A 11 -36.67 -17.51 17.32
CA VAL A 11 -35.98 -16.83 16.21
C VAL A 11 -35.48 -17.91 15.24
N PRO A 12 -35.78 -17.84 13.93
CA PRO A 12 -35.22 -18.78 12.97
C PRO A 12 -33.70 -18.51 12.84
N VAL A 13 -32.90 -19.51 13.23
CA VAL A 13 -31.45 -19.50 13.02
C VAL A 13 -31.19 -19.51 11.51
N SER A 14 -30.68 -18.39 11.01
CA SER A 14 -30.14 -18.26 9.65
C SER A 14 -29.08 -19.34 9.42
N LYS A 15 -29.32 -20.20 8.42
CA LYS A 15 -28.38 -21.26 8.03
C LYS A 15 -27.06 -20.61 7.59
N SER A 16 -26.04 -20.76 8.43
CA SER A 16 -24.65 -20.40 8.13
C SER A 16 -24.24 -20.97 6.77
N SER A 17 -24.22 -20.12 5.75
CA SER A 17 -23.55 -20.42 4.49
C SER A 17 -22.10 -20.78 4.82
N ARG A 18 -21.71 -22.04 4.58
CA ARG A 18 -20.32 -22.47 4.67
C ARG A 18 -19.55 -21.66 3.64
N ARG A 19 -18.93 -20.55 4.06
CA ARG A 19 -17.88 -19.92 3.26
C ARG A 19 -16.80 -20.98 3.10
N SER A 20 -16.63 -21.50 1.90
CA SER A 20 -15.42 -22.22 1.54
C SER A 20 -14.27 -21.27 1.84
N THR A 21 -13.51 -21.57 2.89
CA THR A 21 -12.26 -20.87 3.16
C THR A 21 -11.32 -21.24 2.03
N VAL A 22 -11.17 -20.35 1.06
CA VAL A 22 -10.08 -20.44 0.10
C VAL A 22 -8.80 -20.26 0.92
N VAL A 23 -8.08 -21.36 1.14
CA VAL A 23 -6.78 -21.33 1.80
C VAL A 23 -5.76 -20.98 0.73
N VAL A 24 -5.37 -19.71 0.65
CA VAL A 24 -4.28 -19.25 -0.22
C VAL A 24 -2.97 -19.49 0.51
N ARG A 25 -2.05 -20.24 -0.10
CA ARG A 25 -0.69 -20.48 0.38
C ARG A 25 0.33 -20.09 -0.70
N ALA A 26 1.28 -19.25 -0.35
CA ALA A 26 2.49 -18.95 -1.09
C ALA A 26 3.66 -19.88 -0.73
N GLY A 27 3.44 -20.87 0.15
CA GLY A 27 4.40 -21.92 0.47
C GLY A 27 5.58 -21.35 1.26
N LYS A 28 6.77 -21.33 0.65
CA LYS A 28 8.01 -20.88 1.34
C LYS A 28 7.98 -19.41 1.79
N TYR A 29 7.10 -18.59 1.21
CA TYR A 29 6.99 -17.16 1.51
C TYR A 29 5.80 -16.81 2.40
N ASP A 30 5.06 -17.79 2.94
CA ASP A 30 3.83 -17.53 3.72
C ASP A 30 4.10 -16.57 4.89
N GLU A 31 5.13 -16.85 5.69
CA GLU A 31 5.48 -16.02 6.85
C GLU A 31 5.97 -14.62 6.44
N GLU A 32 6.73 -14.53 5.36
CA GLU A 32 7.27 -13.27 4.84
C GLU A 32 6.14 -12.37 4.30
N LEU A 33 5.22 -12.92 3.51
CA LEU A 33 4.07 -12.18 2.99
C LEU A 33 3.16 -11.68 4.12
N ILE A 34 2.92 -12.50 5.14
CA ILE A 34 2.14 -12.09 6.33
C ILE A 34 2.87 -10.96 7.07
N LYS A 35 4.20 -11.07 7.23
CA LYS A 35 5.00 -10.03 7.88
C LYS A 35 4.94 -8.71 7.09
N THR A 36 5.15 -8.74 5.78
CA THR A 36 5.08 -7.56 4.92
C THR A 36 3.70 -6.94 4.93
N ALA A 37 2.63 -7.74 4.83
CA ALA A 37 1.26 -7.25 4.91
C ALA A 37 0.97 -6.55 6.25
N LYS A 38 1.47 -7.09 7.38
CA LYS A 38 1.36 -6.44 8.70
C LYS A 38 2.13 -5.12 8.75
N THR A 39 3.33 -5.06 8.18
CA THR A 39 4.11 -3.81 8.10
C THR A 39 3.38 -2.74 7.30
N ILE A 40 2.88 -3.09 6.12
CA ILE A 40 2.11 -2.17 5.26
C ILE A 40 0.82 -1.71 5.98
N ALA A 41 0.13 -2.61 6.68
CA ALA A 41 -1.12 -2.30 7.40
C ALA A 41 -0.93 -1.72 8.82
N THR A 42 0.24 -1.12 9.13
CA THR A 42 0.49 -0.51 10.44
C THR A 42 -0.52 0.62 10.73
N PRO A 43 -1.22 0.62 11.90
CA PRO A 43 -2.15 1.68 12.25
C PRO A 43 -1.53 3.07 12.19
N GLY A 44 -2.23 4.02 11.57
CA GLY A 44 -1.73 5.39 11.39
C GLY A 44 -0.79 5.58 10.20
N ARG A 45 -0.47 4.53 9.44
CA ARG A 45 0.28 4.60 8.19
C ARG A 45 -0.55 4.13 6.98
N GLY A 46 -0.19 4.61 5.80
CA GLY A 46 -0.85 4.29 4.52
C GLY A 46 0.13 3.94 3.40
N ILE A 47 -0.40 3.79 2.19
CA ILE A 47 0.37 3.47 0.99
C ILE A 47 0.47 4.71 0.09
N LEU A 48 1.67 5.02 -0.39
CA LEU A 48 1.91 6.04 -1.41
C LEU A 48 1.86 5.40 -2.80
N ALA A 49 0.82 5.69 -3.58
CA ALA A 49 0.73 5.26 -4.97
C ALA A 49 1.45 6.29 -5.88
N MET A 50 2.67 5.96 -6.30
CA MET A 50 3.52 6.77 -7.19
C MET A 50 3.95 5.99 -8.44
N ASP A 51 3.11 5.02 -8.82
CA ASP A 51 3.26 4.07 -9.91
C ASP A 51 2.72 4.62 -11.25
N GLU A 52 2.65 5.95 -11.40
CA GLU A 52 2.16 6.51 -12.65
C GLU A 52 3.14 6.25 -13.79
N SER A 53 2.64 5.60 -14.84
CA SER A 53 3.35 5.42 -16.10
C SER A 53 3.85 6.74 -16.68
N ASN A 54 4.81 6.67 -17.60
CA ASN A 54 5.41 7.85 -18.23
C ASN A 54 4.38 8.77 -18.89
N ALA A 55 3.32 8.20 -19.49
CA ALA A 55 2.23 8.98 -20.08
C ALA A 55 1.36 9.68 -19.02
N THR A 56 1.02 8.98 -17.93
CA THR A 56 0.21 9.55 -16.84
C THR A 56 0.98 10.63 -16.07
N CYS A 57 2.25 10.38 -15.76
CA CYS A 57 3.12 11.38 -15.15
C CYS A 57 3.30 12.60 -16.06
N GLY A 58 3.47 12.38 -17.37
CA GLY A 58 3.60 13.46 -18.34
C GLY A 58 2.46 14.46 -18.22
N LYS A 59 1.21 13.98 -18.20
CA LYS A 59 0.03 14.86 -18.01
C LYS A 59 0.08 15.68 -16.72
N ARG A 60 0.64 15.13 -15.63
CA ARG A 60 0.79 15.87 -14.36
C ARG A 60 1.87 16.94 -14.47
N LEU A 61 3.01 16.62 -15.09
CA LEU A 61 4.10 17.58 -15.32
C LEU A 61 3.65 18.70 -16.27
N ASP A 62 2.96 18.35 -17.35
CA ASP A 62 2.43 19.30 -18.32
C ASP A 62 1.46 20.29 -17.67
N SER A 63 0.64 19.85 -16.70
CA SER A 63 -0.30 20.73 -15.97
C SER A 63 0.38 21.83 -15.16
N ILE A 64 1.67 21.69 -14.86
CA ILE A 64 2.49 22.67 -14.17
C ILE A 64 3.57 23.29 -15.08
N GLY A 65 3.50 23.05 -16.39
CA GLY A 65 4.43 23.61 -17.37
C GLY A 65 5.81 22.97 -17.37
N VAL A 66 5.95 21.74 -16.86
CA VAL A 66 7.21 20.97 -16.85
C VAL A 66 7.19 19.91 -17.94
N GLU A 67 8.27 19.82 -18.72
CA GLU A 67 8.38 18.83 -19.80
C GLU A 67 8.47 17.39 -19.27
N ASN A 68 7.85 16.44 -19.96
CA ASN A 68 7.92 15.02 -19.63
C ASN A 68 9.25 14.35 -20.04
N THR A 69 10.33 14.70 -19.35
CA THR A 69 11.64 14.05 -19.49
C THR A 69 11.87 13.04 -18.36
N GLU A 70 12.78 12.10 -18.57
CA GLU A 70 13.18 11.14 -17.53
C GLU A 70 13.72 11.86 -16.29
N ASP A 71 14.58 12.88 -16.46
CA ASP A 71 15.15 13.62 -15.34
C ASP A 71 14.07 14.34 -14.51
N ASN A 72 13.04 14.89 -15.16
CA ASN A 72 11.92 15.52 -14.47
C ASN A 72 11.03 14.50 -13.74
N ARG A 73 10.79 13.33 -14.35
CA ARG A 73 10.06 12.24 -13.68
C ARG A 73 10.81 11.71 -12.47
N ARG A 74 12.12 11.50 -12.59
CA ARG A 74 13.04 11.15 -11.50
C ARG A 74 13.03 12.21 -10.40
N ALA A 75 13.19 13.49 -10.75
CA ALA A 75 13.19 14.59 -9.79
C ALA A 75 11.87 14.67 -9.02
N TYR A 76 10.73 14.46 -9.69
CA TYR A 76 9.42 14.39 -9.05
C TYR A 76 9.33 13.24 -8.04
N ARG A 77 9.79 12.03 -8.39
CA ARG A 77 9.79 10.89 -7.46
C ARG A 77 10.77 11.07 -6.32
N GLU A 78 11.97 11.59 -6.58
CA GLU A 78 12.94 11.92 -5.55
C GLU A 78 12.37 12.95 -4.57
N LEU A 79 11.64 13.96 -5.05
CA LEU A 79 10.96 14.95 -4.20
C LEU A 79 9.94 14.30 -3.26
N LEU A 80 9.13 13.36 -3.75
CA LEU A 80 8.19 12.62 -2.90
C LEU A 80 8.93 11.80 -1.84
N LEU A 81 9.95 11.04 -2.25
CA LEU A 81 10.64 10.10 -1.38
C LEU A 81 11.56 10.79 -0.36
N SER A 82 12.12 11.95 -0.69
CA SER A 82 13.02 12.70 0.20
C SER A 82 12.30 13.56 1.24
N ALA A 83 10.96 13.57 1.26
CA ALA A 83 10.18 14.31 2.23
C ALA A 83 10.54 13.90 3.68
N PRO A 84 11.01 14.83 4.53
CA PRO A 84 11.42 14.49 5.89
C PRO A 84 10.26 13.91 6.70
N GLY A 85 10.49 12.73 7.31
CA GLY A 85 9.50 12.07 8.16
C GLY A 85 8.34 11.42 7.40
N LEU A 86 8.45 11.21 6.08
CA LEU A 86 7.44 10.49 5.29
C LEU A 86 7.11 9.11 5.89
N GLY A 87 8.13 8.40 6.38
CA GLY A 87 8.00 7.10 7.05
C GLY A 87 7.08 7.10 8.28
N ASN A 88 6.78 8.26 8.89
CA ASN A 88 5.82 8.32 10.00
C ASN A 88 4.37 8.05 9.56
N TYR A 89 4.07 8.24 8.27
CA TYR A 89 2.72 8.19 7.73
C TYR A 89 2.57 7.22 6.56
N ILE A 90 3.66 6.86 5.89
CA ILE A 90 3.63 5.93 4.74
C ILE A 90 4.42 4.69 5.11
N SER A 91 3.81 3.51 4.98
CA SER A 91 4.39 2.20 5.28
C SER A 91 4.75 1.40 4.03
N GLY A 92 4.15 1.72 2.89
CA GLY A 92 4.50 1.16 1.59
C GLY A 92 4.41 2.20 0.48
N ALA A 93 5.17 2.01 -0.59
CA ALA A 93 5.07 2.80 -1.81
C ALA A 93 4.90 1.86 -3.00
N ILE A 94 4.04 2.22 -3.96
CA ILE A 94 3.91 1.48 -5.22
C ILE A 94 4.72 2.23 -6.27
N LEU A 95 5.68 1.55 -6.88
CA LEU A 95 6.63 2.13 -7.83
C LEU A 95 6.29 1.73 -9.27
N PHE A 96 6.54 2.65 -10.20
CA PHE A 96 6.62 2.32 -11.62
C PHE A 96 7.99 1.70 -11.91
N GLU A 97 8.09 0.83 -12.93
CA GLU A 97 9.32 0.09 -13.27
C GLU A 97 10.52 1.03 -13.48
N GLU A 98 10.33 2.17 -14.14
CA GLU A 98 11.37 3.19 -14.32
C GLU A 98 11.92 3.68 -12.96
N THR A 99 11.04 3.91 -11.98
CA THR A 99 11.43 4.37 -10.64
C THR A 99 12.10 3.26 -9.81
N LEU A 100 11.67 2.00 -9.99
CA LEU A 100 12.22 0.85 -9.26
C LEU A 100 13.73 0.67 -9.50
N TYR A 101 14.18 0.97 -10.72
CA TYR A 101 15.59 0.84 -11.13
C TYR A 101 16.34 2.18 -11.23
N GLN A 102 15.69 3.29 -10.86
CA GLN A 102 16.31 4.62 -10.90
C GLN A 102 17.13 4.93 -9.63
N ASP A 103 18.14 5.76 -9.84
CA ASP A 103 18.88 6.43 -8.79
C ASP A 103 18.41 7.88 -8.63
N THR A 104 18.50 8.37 -7.40
CA THR A 104 18.43 9.79 -7.08
C THR A 104 19.56 10.57 -7.75
N LYS A 105 19.46 11.90 -7.76
CA LYS A 105 20.54 12.77 -8.26
C LYS A 105 21.87 12.54 -7.53
N SER A 106 21.81 12.06 -6.29
CA SER A 106 22.97 11.76 -5.45
C SER A 106 23.61 10.39 -5.72
N GLY A 107 23.07 9.60 -6.66
CA GLY A 107 23.58 8.27 -7.02
C GLY A 107 23.10 7.14 -6.11
N LYS A 108 22.12 7.41 -5.24
CA LYS A 108 21.51 6.40 -4.37
C LYS A 108 20.20 5.90 -4.97
N SER A 109 19.95 4.60 -4.92
CA SER A 109 18.71 4.03 -5.46
C SER A 109 17.46 4.52 -4.73
N MET A 110 16.36 4.71 -5.48
CA MET A 110 15.06 5.11 -4.91
C MET A 110 14.57 4.12 -3.84
N VAL A 111 14.83 2.83 -4.06
CA VAL A 111 14.52 1.74 -3.11
C VAL A 111 15.28 1.90 -1.79
N ALA A 112 16.56 2.30 -1.83
CA ALA A 112 17.33 2.53 -0.62
C ALA A 112 16.79 3.71 0.19
N VAL A 113 16.33 4.78 -0.48
CA VAL A 113 15.70 5.94 0.18
C VAL A 113 14.42 5.54 0.92
N LEU A 114 13.59 4.69 0.32
CA LEU A 114 12.40 4.13 0.96
C LEU A 114 12.76 3.27 2.18
N GLY A 115 13.73 2.37 2.02
CA GLY A 115 14.17 1.46 3.07
C GLY A 115 14.69 2.18 4.31
N GLU A 116 15.43 3.28 4.14
CA GLU A 116 15.92 4.09 5.27
C GLU A 116 14.82 4.75 6.09
N GLN A 117 13.66 4.98 5.47
CA GLN A 117 12.48 5.52 6.14
C GLN A 117 11.54 4.41 6.63
N GLY A 118 11.94 3.14 6.52
CA GLY A 118 11.13 2.00 6.89
C GLY A 118 9.86 1.88 6.04
N ILE A 119 9.92 2.27 4.78
CA ILE A 119 8.83 2.16 3.79
C ILE A 119 9.10 0.94 2.92
N VAL A 120 8.09 0.08 2.75
CA VAL A 120 8.17 -1.09 1.87
C VAL A 120 8.05 -0.64 0.41
N PRO A 121 9.06 -0.89 -0.44
CA PRO A 121 9.02 -0.57 -1.87
C PRO A 121 8.13 -1.52 -2.68
#